data_AF-A0A8T6F6W9-F1
#
_entry.id   AF-A0A8T6F6W9-F1
#
_cell.length_a   1.000
_cell.length_b   1.000
_cell.length_c   1.000
_cell.angle_alpha   90.00
_cell.angle_beta   90.00
_cell.angle_gamma   90.00
#
_symmetry.space_group_name_H-M   'P 1'
#
loop_
_entity.id
_entity.type
_entity.pdbx_description
1 polymer ?
#
loop_
_entity_poly.entity_id
_entity_poly.type
_entity_poly.pdbx_seq_one_letter_code
_entity_poly.pdbx_strand_id
1 'polypeptide(L)'
;MIGYRYDDGGRQAGGYRGETGDCVVRAIAICSGKDYRAVYLTMAEHMRRNGYAASGNAYATSERRRKAPRRRGQLRAKDVQDLVLEVHGFRKVRLPSGARPTFTEAHERYGDCIVGTTKHMAAIVAGALRDIWDGRTYAWMEPDTGTETRERKAQSVWVRTRPAPEPSTQTTGGTP
;
A
#
# COMPACT_ATOMS: atom_id res chain seq x y z
N MET A 1 -17.55 10.61 0.60
CA MET A 1 -17.17 9.46 -0.25
C MET A 1 -15.93 9.85 -1.04
N ILE A 2 -14.87 9.03 -1.02
CA ILE A 2 -13.65 9.28 -1.80
C ILE A 2 -13.87 9.01 -3.30
N GLY A 3 -13.17 9.75 -4.17
CA GLY A 3 -13.17 9.56 -5.63
C GLY A 3 -12.32 8.37 -6.08
N TYR A 4 -12.31 8.07 -7.39
CA TYR A 4 -11.35 7.15 -8.02
C TYR A 4 -10.62 7.89 -9.13
N ARG A 5 -9.32 7.63 -9.23
CA ARG A 5 -8.48 8.09 -10.32
C ARG A 5 -7.58 6.95 -10.74
N TYR A 6 -7.64 6.62 -12.04
CA TYR A 6 -6.69 5.67 -12.61
C TYR A 6 -5.26 6.18 -12.40
N ASP A 7 -4.44 5.35 -11.77
CA ASP A 7 -3.04 5.65 -11.49
C ASP A 7 -2.23 4.35 -11.45
N ASP A 8 -1.30 4.20 -12.39
CA ASP A 8 -0.41 3.03 -12.46
C ASP A 8 0.83 3.17 -11.58
N GLY A 9 0.96 4.29 -10.85
CA GLY A 9 2.09 4.60 -9.98
C GLY A 9 3.39 4.86 -10.73
N GLY A 10 3.37 5.11 -12.04
CA GLY A 10 4.57 5.27 -12.88
C GLY A 10 5.11 3.97 -13.46
N ARG A 11 4.35 2.88 -13.37
CA ARG A 11 4.75 1.55 -13.86
C ARG A 11 5.08 1.56 -15.35
N GLN A 12 4.23 2.15 -16.19
CA GLN A 12 4.47 2.23 -17.63
C GLN A 12 5.69 3.12 -17.95
N ALA A 13 5.87 4.22 -17.23
CA ALA A 13 7.03 5.11 -17.37
C ALA A 13 8.35 4.39 -17.02
N GLY A 14 8.32 3.44 -16.07
CA GLY A 14 9.45 2.58 -15.74
C GLY A 14 9.76 1.47 -16.78
N GLY A 15 8.99 1.39 -17.87
CA GLY A 15 9.18 0.41 -18.95
C GLY A 15 8.54 -0.96 -18.70
N TYR A 16 7.71 -1.11 -17.66
CA TYR A 16 7.04 -2.37 -17.33
C TYR A 16 5.78 -2.56 -18.19
N ARG A 17 5.59 -3.77 -18.73
CA ARG A 17 4.48 -4.14 -19.63
C ARG A 17 3.54 -5.17 -18.99
N GLY A 18 2.32 -5.30 -19.53
CA GLY A 18 1.31 -6.27 -19.11
C GLY A 18 0.67 -5.97 -17.74
N GLU A 19 -0.25 -6.82 -17.30
CA GLU A 19 -0.85 -6.74 -15.96
C GLU A 19 -0.03 -7.57 -14.95
N THR A 20 0.15 -7.03 -13.73
CA THR A 20 0.90 -7.71 -12.67
C THR A 20 0.32 -7.35 -11.30
N GLY A 21 0.39 -8.30 -10.36
CA GLY A 21 -0.07 -8.17 -8.97
C GLY A 21 0.82 -7.28 -8.09
N ASP A 22 1.44 -6.24 -8.65
CA ASP A 22 2.39 -5.32 -7.99
C ASP A 22 1.69 -4.15 -7.26
N CYS A 23 0.42 -4.32 -6.88
CA CYS A 23 -0.39 -3.30 -6.22
C CYS A 23 0.27 -2.69 -4.98
N VAL A 24 1.08 -3.45 -4.24
CA VAL A 24 1.87 -2.94 -3.11
C VAL A 24 2.90 -1.91 -3.57
N VAL A 25 3.62 -2.18 -4.65
CA VAL A 25 4.62 -1.26 -5.22
C VAL A 25 3.95 0.00 -5.73
N ARG A 26 2.83 -0.13 -6.48
CA ARG A 26 2.05 1.01 -6.96
C ARG A 26 1.54 1.88 -5.81
N ALA A 27 0.92 1.28 -4.81
CA ALA A 27 0.39 2.02 -3.66
C ALA A 27 1.48 2.80 -2.92
N ILE A 28 2.66 2.20 -2.72
CA ILE A 28 3.82 2.88 -2.14
C ILE A 28 4.29 4.01 -3.04
N ALA A 29 4.49 3.78 -4.34
CA ALA A 29 4.97 4.81 -5.28
C ALA A 29 4.03 6.02 -5.30
N ILE A 30 2.73 5.78 -5.48
CA ILE A 30 1.70 6.82 -5.50
C ILE A 30 1.65 7.58 -4.18
N CYS A 31 1.54 6.86 -3.05
CA CYS A 31 1.36 7.51 -1.76
C CYS A 31 2.64 8.21 -1.28
N SER A 32 3.82 7.70 -1.65
CA SER A 32 5.13 8.25 -1.27
C SER A 32 5.62 9.36 -2.21
N GLY A 33 5.13 9.40 -3.46
CA GLY A 33 5.67 10.24 -4.53
C GLY A 33 7.03 9.76 -5.06
N LYS A 34 7.48 8.55 -4.67
CA LYS A 34 8.74 7.97 -5.14
C LYS A 34 8.57 7.30 -6.49
N ASP A 35 9.66 7.20 -7.23
CA ASP A 35 9.72 6.47 -8.49
C ASP A 35 9.34 4.99 -8.32
N TYR A 36 8.48 4.51 -9.22
CA TYR A 36 7.99 3.13 -9.24
C TYR A 36 9.13 2.11 -9.23
N ARG A 37 10.13 2.30 -10.10
CA ARG A 37 11.22 1.37 -10.29
C ARG A 37 12.09 1.30 -9.03
N ALA A 38 12.35 2.42 -8.36
CA ALA A 38 13.06 2.43 -7.09
C ALA A 38 12.33 1.59 -6.03
N VAL A 39 11.01 1.78 -5.86
CA VAL A 39 10.20 0.97 -4.92
C VAL A 39 10.20 -0.51 -5.31
N TYR A 40 10.07 -0.81 -6.61
CA TYR A 40 10.08 -2.17 -7.13
C TYR A 40 11.40 -2.88 -6.82
N LEU A 41 12.54 -2.22 -7.04
CA LEU A 41 13.87 -2.77 -6.78
C LEU A 41 14.06 -3.06 -5.29
N THR A 42 13.64 -2.15 -4.40
CA THR A 42 13.62 -2.39 -2.96
C THR A 42 12.80 -3.63 -2.61
N MET A 43 11.57 -3.73 -3.12
CA MET A 43 10.71 -4.90 -2.90
C MET A 43 11.38 -6.19 -3.40
N ALA A 44 11.93 -6.19 -4.62
CA ALA A 44 12.58 -7.34 -5.22
C ALA A 44 13.82 -7.78 -4.42
N GLU A 45 14.63 -6.84 -3.93
CA GLU A 45 15.80 -7.10 -3.10
C GLU A 45 15.40 -7.76 -1.78
N HIS A 46 14.42 -7.21 -1.06
CA HIS A 46 13.95 -7.77 0.20
C HIS A 46 13.29 -9.14 0.02
N MET A 47 12.53 -9.34 -1.06
CA MET A 47 11.95 -10.64 -1.41
C MET A 47 13.06 -11.67 -1.70
N ARG A 48 14.07 -11.32 -2.49
CA ARG A 48 15.21 -12.19 -2.80
C ARG A 48 16.02 -12.57 -1.55
N ARG A 49 16.30 -11.60 -0.68
CA ARG A 49 16.97 -11.84 0.62
C ARG A 49 16.18 -12.81 1.50
N ASN A 50 14.86 -12.81 1.40
CA ASN A 50 13.96 -13.74 2.10
C ASN A 50 13.64 -15.01 1.30
N GLY A 51 14.46 -15.36 0.29
CA GLY A 51 14.35 -16.63 -0.44
C GLY A 51 13.15 -16.73 -1.40
N TYR A 52 12.48 -15.61 -1.70
CA TYR A 52 11.48 -15.52 -2.75
C TYR A 52 12.16 -15.29 -4.10
N ALA A 53 11.58 -15.81 -5.19
CA ALA A 53 12.08 -15.50 -6.53
C ALA A 53 11.88 -14.02 -6.84
N ALA A 54 12.89 -13.39 -7.45
CA ALA A 54 12.90 -11.96 -7.78
C ALA A 54 11.82 -11.57 -8.83
N SER A 55 11.36 -12.52 -9.64
CA SER A 55 10.24 -12.33 -10.57
C SER A 55 8.92 -12.46 -9.81
N GLY A 56 8.03 -11.47 -9.96
CA GLY A 56 6.77 -11.21 -9.23
C GLY A 56 5.68 -12.29 -9.27
N ASN A 57 6.05 -13.56 -9.33
CA ASN A 57 5.18 -14.69 -9.16
C ASN A 57 5.54 -15.43 -7.86
N ALA A 58 5.40 -14.72 -6.73
CA ALA A 58 5.37 -15.36 -5.41
C ALA A 58 4.22 -16.39 -5.31
N TYR A 59 3.23 -16.30 -6.21
CA TYR A 59 2.12 -17.24 -6.35
C TYR A 59 2.37 -18.40 -7.34
N ALA A 60 3.37 -18.33 -8.23
CA ALA A 60 3.88 -19.51 -8.95
C ALA A 60 4.85 -20.27 -8.04
N THR A 61 4.33 -20.75 -6.93
CA THR A 61 4.96 -21.87 -6.26
C THR A 61 4.70 -23.11 -7.11
N SER A 62 5.73 -23.63 -7.76
CA SER A 62 5.80 -25.08 -8.00
C SER A 62 5.39 -25.76 -6.70
N GLU A 63 4.55 -26.80 -6.72
CA GLU A 63 4.10 -27.51 -5.50
C GLU A 63 5.25 -27.81 -4.52
N ARG A 64 6.45 -28.09 -5.04
CA ARG A 64 7.69 -28.26 -4.27
C ARG A 64 8.01 -27.10 -3.31
N ARG A 65 7.80 -25.84 -3.69
CA ARG A 65 8.02 -24.66 -2.82
C ARG A 65 6.95 -24.52 -1.74
N ARG A 66 5.70 -24.92 -2.04
CA ARG A 66 4.60 -24.87 -1.08
C ARG A 66 4.73 -25.93 0.01
N LYS A 67 5.36 -27.07 -0.32
CA LYS A 67 5.69 -28.17 0.61
C LYS A 67 7.06 -28.02 1.29
N ALA A 68 7.94 -27.16 0.77
CA ALA A 68 9.25 -26.92 1.38
C ALA A 68 9.08 -26.21 2.74
N PRO A 69 9.71 -26.71 3.83
CA PRO A 69 9.73 -25.99 5.09
C PRO A 69 10.43 -24.65 4.89
N ARG A 70 9.96 -23.62 5.62
CA ARG A 70 10.63 -22.32 5.61
C ARG A 70 12.05 -22.49 6.13
N ARG A 71 12.99 -21.80 5.50
CA ARG A 71 14.36 -21.71 6.04
C ARG A 71 14.29 -21.00 7.40
N ARG A 72 15.13 -21.41 8.35
CA ARG A 72 15.23 -20.74 9.66
C ARG A 72 15.53 -19.25 9.43
N GLY A 73 14.69 -18.37 9.97
CA GLY A 73 14.79 -16.91 9.79
C GLY A 73 14.11 -16.33 8.54
N GLN A 74 13.47 -17.15 7.70
CA GLN A 74 12.74 -16.68 6.53
C GLN A 74 11.41 -16.00 6.92
N LEU A 75 11.27 -14.71 6.60
CA LEU A 75 10.01 -13.97 6.79
C LEU A 75 8.93 -14.40 5.80
N ARG A 76 7.65 -14.18 6.13
CA ARG A 76 6.56 -14.34 5.16
C ARG A 76 6.60 -13.20 4.15
N ALA A 77 6.12 -13.45 2.93
CA ALA A 77 5.97 -12.42 1.91
C ALA A 77 5.19 -11.19 2.41
N LYS A 78 4.17 -11.39 3.25
CA LYS A 78 3.43 -10.30 3.91
C LYS A 78 4.30 -9.50 4.88
N ASP A 79 5.13 -10.17 5.68
CA ASP A 79 6.00 -9.51 6.65
C ASP A 79 7.11 -8.73 5.90
N VAL A 80 7.57 -9.23 4.74
CA VAL A 80 8.46 -8.50 3.83
C VAL A 80 7.79 -7.25 3.26
N GLN A 81 6.51 -7.34 2.86
CA GLN A 81 5.75 -6.18 2.38
C GLN A 81 5.58 -5.11 3.47
N ASP A 82 5.22 -5.52 4.69
CA ASP A 82 5.12 -4.61 5.84
C ASP A 82 6.48 -3.93 6.12
N LEU A 83 7.59 -4.65 6.03
CA LEU A 83 8.94 -4.08 6.18
C LEU A 83 9.29 -3.08 5.05
N VAL A 84 8.93 -3.35 3.80
CA VAL A 84 9.18 -2.41 2.70
C VAL A 84 8.33 -1.15 2.85
N LEU A 85 7.09 -1.27 3.36
CA LEU A 85 6.28 -0.12 3.73
C LEU A 85 6.99 0.75 4.80
N GLU A 86 7.54 0.12 5.83
CA GLU A 86 8.31 0.81 6.87
C GLU A 86 9.54 1.53 6.34
N VAL A 87 10.35 0.87 5.49
CA VAL A 87 11.51 1.48 4.82
C VAL A 87 11.10 2.70 3.97
N HIS A 88 9.88 2.67 3.41
CA HIS A 88 9.34 3.78 2.63
C HIS A 88 8.60 4.84 3.46
N GLY A 89 8.69 4.77 4.79
CA GLY A 89 8.12 5.77 5.70
C GLY A 89 6.64 5.57 5.97
N PHE A 90 6.16 4.33 5.94
CA PHE A 90 4.79 3.98 6.30
C PHE A 90 4.77 3.10 7.53
N ARG A 91 3.89 3.41 8.49
CA ARG A 91 3.62 2.53 9.62
C ARG A 91 2.23 1.93 9.49
N LYS A 92 2.11 0.66 9.85
CA LYS A 92 0.81 0.01 9.95
C LYS A 92 0.03 0.55 11.14
N VAL A 93 -1.24 0.87 10.93
CA VAL A 93 -2.14 1.28 12.01
C VAL A 93 -2.72 0.04 12.69
N ARG A 94 -2.67 0.01 14.02
CA ARG A 94 -3.38 -0.99 14.82
C ARG A 94 -4.85 -0.61 14.89
N LEU A 95 -5.67 -1.29 14.09
CA LEU A 95 -7.13 -1.14 14.16
C LEU A 95 -7.68 -1.86 15.41
N PRO A 96 -8.75 -1.34 16.04
CA PRO A 96 -9.47 -2.06 17.09
C PRO A 96 -9.96 -3.43 16.59
N SER A 97 -10.13 -4.38 17.51
CA SER A 97 -10.64 -5.71 17.15
C SER A 97 -11.99 -5.60 16.44
N GLY A 98 -12.14 -6.29 15.31
CA GLY A 98 -13.37 -6.27 14.50
C GLY A 98 -13.59 -4.99 13.68
N ALA A 99 -12.84 -3.91 13.92
CA ALA A 99 -12.98 -2.67 13.16
C ALA A 99 -12.42 -2.84 11.74
N ARG A 100 -13.25 -2.52 10.75
CA ARG A 100 -12.88 -2.50 9.32
C ARG A 100 -13.44 -1.21 8.72
N PRO A 101 -12.70 -0.10 8.80
CA PRO A 101 -13.20 1.17 8.31
C PRO A 101 -13.43 1.09 6.80
N THR A 102 -14.42 1.81 6.28
CA THR A 102 -14.52 2.03 4.84
C THR A 102 -13.32 2.84 4.34
N PHE A 103 -13.11 2.90 3.03
CA PHE A 103 -12.01 3.71 2.49
C PHE A 103 -12.21 5.21 2.78
N THR A 104 -13.45 5.69 2.74
CA THR A 104 -13.80 7.04 3.18
C THR A 104 -13.47 7.27 4.65
N GLU A 105 -13.91 6.38 5.55
CA GLU A 105 -13.61 6.51 7.00
C GLU A 105 -12.10 6.46 7.29
N ALA A 106 -11.35 5.65 6.54
CA ALA A 106 -9.90 5.59 6.65
C ALA A 106 -9.26 6.92 6.22
N HIS A 107 -9.71 7.53 5.12
CA HIS A 107 -9.21 8.83 4.67
C HIS A 107 -9.54 9.95 5.65
N GLU A 108 -10.80 10.03 6.12
CA GLU A 108 -11.23 11.05 7.07
C GLU A 108 -10.42 11.00 8.37
N ARG A 109 -10.06 9.80 8.81
CA ARG A 109 -9.30 9.61 10.05
C ARG A 109 -7.80 9.83 9.89
N TYR A 110 -7.22 9.46 8.75
CA TYR A 110 -5.77 9.35 8.59
C TYR A 110 -5.17 10.23 7.48
N GLY A 111 -5.99 10.89 6.68
CA GLY A 111 -5.57 11.63 5.49
C GLY A 111 -5.04 10.70 4.40
N ASP A 112 -3.91 11.09 3.80
CA ASP A 112 -3.23 10.29 2.79
C ASP A 112 -2.69 8.98 3.41
N CYS A 113 -3.18 7.87 2.90
CA CYS A 113 -2.90 6.56 3.47
C CYS A 113 -2.94 5.46 2.41
N ILE A 114 -2.42 4.29 2.77
CA ILE A 114 -2.52 3.08 1.98
C ILE A 114 -3.54 2.17 2.66
N VAL A 115 -4.46 1.62 1.89
CA VAL A 115 -5.48 0.69 2.38
C VAL A 115 -5.29 -0.69 1.75
N GLY A 116 -5.48 -1.73 2.56
CA GLY A 116 -5.32 -3.12 2.17
C GLY A 116 -6.61 -3.92 2.34
N THR A 117 -6.88 -4.78 1.37
CA THR A 117 -7.91 -5.82 1.39
C THR A 117 -7.24 -7.21 1.38
N THR A 118 -8.00 -8.29 1.24
CA THR A 118 -7.46 -9.66 1.26
C THR A 118 -6.37 -9.91 0.20
N LYS A 119 -6.49 -9.29 -0.99
CA LYS A 119 -5.60 -9.57 -2.15
C LYS A 119 -5.14 -8.32 -2.88
N HIS A 120 -5.48 -7.14 -2.38
CA HIS A 120 -5.25 -5.89 -3.09
C HIS A 120 -4.90 -4.76 -2.13
N MET A 121 -4.06 -3.84 -2.59
CA MET A 121 -3.61 -2.66 -1.86
C MET A 121 -3.71 -1.45 -2.79
N ALA A 122 -4.22 -0.34 -2.27
CA ALA A 122 -4.40 0.90 -3.04
C ALA A 122 -4.02 2.11 -2.19
N ALA A 123 -3.60 3.18 -2.88
CA ALA A 123 -3.31 4.46 -2.23
C ALA A 123 -4.58 5.32 -2.20
N ILE A 124 -4.81 6.01 -1.09
CA ILE A 124 -5.76 7.11 -1.00
C ILE A 124 -4.93 8.38 -0.83
N VAL A 125 -4.99 9.26 -1.83
CA VAL A 125 -4.23 10.52 -1.84
C VAL A 125 -5.16 11.64 -2.29
N ALA A 126 -5.20 12.73 -1.52
CA ALA A 126 -6.01 13.91 -1.82
C ALA A 126 -7.50 13.57 -2.09
N GLY A 127 -8.10 12.72 -1.25
CA GLY A 127 -9.52 12.35 -1.36
C GLY A 127 -9.88 11.40 -2.50
N ALA A 128 -8.89 10.83 -3.20
CA ALA A 128 -9.13 9.86 -4.28
C ALA A 128 -8.39 8.54 -4.03
N LEU A 129 -9.07 7.42 -4.29
CA LEU A 129 -8.44 6.13 -4.48
C LEU A 129 -7.66 6.15 -5.80
N ARG A 130 -6.38 5.87 -5.73
CA ARG A 130 -5.44 5.89 -6.86
C ARG A 130 -4.87 4.50 -7.05
N ASP A 131 -5.32 3.83 -8.11
CA ASP A 131 -4.82 2.54 -8.58
C ASP A 131 -5.31 2.31 -10.02
N ILE A 132 -4.87 1.23 -10.66
CA ILE A 132 -5.38 0.78 -11.96
C ILE A 132 -6.76 0.11 -11.87
N TRP A 133 -7.17 -0.33 -10.67
CA TRP A 133 -8.47 -0.95 -10.43
C TRP A 133 -9.27 -0.15 -9.41
N ASP A 134 -10.53 0.16 -9.75
CA ASP A 134 -11.47 0.73 -8.77
C ASP A 134 -11.90 -0.34 -7.76
N GLY A 135 -11.16 -0.39 -6.66
CA GLY A 135 -11.41 -1.28 -5.55
C GLY A 135 -12.47 -0.78 -4.57
N ARG A 136 -13.15 0.36 -4.80
CA ARG A 136 -14.11 0.95 -3.84
C ARG A 136 -15.42 0.18 -3.77
N THR A 137 -15.73 -0.62 -4.80
CA THR A 137 -16.94 -1.44 -5.02
C THR A 137 -18.14 -0.98 -4.19
N TYR A 138 -18.98 -0.16 -4.79
CA TYR A 138 -20.23 0.31 -4.20
C TYR A 138 -21.36 -0.65 -4.57
N ALA A 139 -22.11 -1.14 -3.59
CA ALA A 139 -23.43 -1.71 -3.87
C ALA A 139 -24.41 -0.54 -4.09
N TRP A 140 -25.05 -0.45 -5.25
CA TRP A 140 -26.12 0.51 -5.54
C TRP A 140 -27.49 -0.17 -5.29
N MET A 141 -28.50 0.53 -4.75
CA MET A 141 -29.91 0.29 -5.11
C MET A 141 -30.60 1.64 -5.23
N GLU A 142 -31.62 1.57 -6.05
CA GLU A 142 -32.54 2.62 -6.46
C GLU A 142 -33.44 3.12 -5.32
N PRO A 143 -33.90 4.38 -5.36
CA PRO A 143 -34.68 5.05 -4.31
C PRO A 143 -35.99 4.33 -3.94
N ASP A 144 -36.59 3.56 -4.84
CA ASP A 144 -37.91 2.97 -4.64
C ASP A 144 -37.89 1.61 -3.91
N THR A 145 -36.71 1.09 -3.54
CA THR A 145 -36.57 -0.28 -3.01
C THR A 145 -35.84 -0.40 -1.66
N GLY A 146 -35.28 0.69 -1.13
CA GLY A 146 -34.59 0.73 0.16
C GLY A 146 -33.23 0.02 0.19
N THR A 147 -32.17 0.64 -0.34
CA THR A 147 -30.78 0.14 -0.13
C THR A 147 -29.82 1.01 0.69
N GLU A 148 -28.91 0.27 1.33
CA GLU A 148 -27.64 0.61 1.95
C GLU A 148 -26.47 0.56 0.94
N THR A 149 -25.85 1.71 0.64
CA THR A 149 -24.62 1.78 -0.16
C THR A 149 -23.45 1.19 0.64
N ARG A 150 -22.94 0.01 0.25
CA ARG A 150 -21.78 -0.61 0.94
C ARG A 150 -20.47 -0.28 0.23
N GLU A 151 -19.76 0.72 0.72
CA GLU A 151 -18.35 0.97 0.35
C GLU A 151 -17.47 -0.16 0.89
N ARG A 152 -16.42 -0.52 0.14
CA ARG A 152 -15.49 -1.55 0.57
C ARG A 152 -14.77 -1.19 1.87
N LYS A 153 -14.58 -2.20 2.72
CA LYS A 153 -13.91 -2.07 4.02
C LYS A 153 -12.44 -2.45 3.94
N ALA A 154 -11.58 -1.62 4.52
CA ALA A 154 -10.16 -1.89 4.68
C ALA A 154 -9.93 -2.94 5.79
N GLN A 155 -9.11 -3.95 5.48
CA GLN A 155 -8.59 -4.91 6.46
C GLN A 155 -7.32 -4.40 7.14
N SER A 156 -6.62 -3.47 6.52
CA SER A 156 -5.37 -2.90 7.01
C SER A 156 -5.23 -1.48 6.47
N VAL A 157 -4.61 -0.62 7.27
CA VAL A 157 -4.32 0.77 6.90
C VAL A 157 -2.87 1.05 7.27
N TRP A 158 -2.13 1.71 6.38
CA TRP A 158 -0.79 2.23 6.63
C TRP A 158 -0.77 3.73 6.40
N VAL A 159 -0.11 4.46 7.28
CA VAL A 159 -0.05 5.92 7.27
C VAL A 159 1.39 6.37 7.18
N ARG A 160 1.64 7.52 6.57
CA ARG A 160 2.98 8.11 6.55
C ARG A 160 3.46 8.35 7.98
N THR A 161 4.67 7.91 8.28
CA THR A 161 5.41 8.40 9.44
C THR A 161 5.72 9.87 9.13
N ARG A 162 5.21 10.81 9.94
CA ARG A 162 5.61 12.22 9.80
C ARG A 162 7.14 12.28 9.75
N PRO A 163 7.76 13.09 8.88
CA PRO A 163 9.17 13.38 9.04
C PRO A 163 9.37 13.89 10.48
N ALA A 164 10.46 13.47 11.13
CA ALA A 164 10.87 14.10 12.38
C ALA A 164 10.87 15.62 12.14
N PRO A 165 10.44 16.45 13.11
CA PRO A 165 10.64 17.89 12.98
C PRO A 165 12.12 18.14 12.68
N GLU A 166 12.40 18.85 11.59
CA GLU A 166 13.75 19.32 11.28
C GLU A 166 14.32 19.94 12.57
N PRO A 167 15.55 19.60 12.99
CA PRO A 167 16.14 20.23 14.16
C PRO A 167 16.13 21.73 13.90
N SER A 168 15.38 22.47 14.73
CA SER A 168 15.28 23.92 14.66
C SER A 168 16.70 24.47 14.56
N THR A 169 17.04 25.02 13.39
CA THR A 169 18.29 25.74 13.21
C THR A 169 18.21 26.91 14.18
N GLN A 170 18.89 26.79 15.33
CA GLN A 170 19.05 27.91 16.24
C GLN A 170 19.84 28.95 15.46
N THR A 171 19.13 29.97 14.99
CA THR A 171 19.71 31.23 14.53
C THR A 171 20.52 31.77 15.70
N THR A 172 21.83 31.57 15.67
CA THR A 172 22.77 32.36 16.47
C THR A 172 22.79 33.77 15.87
N GLY A 173 21.75 34.54 16.18
CA GLY A 173 21.72 35.99 16.02
C GLY A 173 22.24 36.61 17.29
N GLY A 174 23.43 37.19 17.22
CA GLY A 174 24.08 37.90 18.31
C GLY A 174 25.18 38.82 17.78
N THR A 175 24.74 39.86 17.07
CA THR A 175 25.46 41.11 16.71
C THR A 175 25.56 42.03 17.96
N PRO A 176 26.41 43.09 18.03
CA PRO A 176 27.39 43.65 17.09
C PRO A 176 28.86 43.50 17.48
#